data_AF-A0A512IW93-F1
#
_entry.id   AF-A0A512IW93-F1
#
_cell.length_a   1.000
_cell.length_b   1.000
_cell.length_c   1.000
_cell.angle_alpha   90.00
_cell.angle_beta   90.00
_cell.angle_gamma   90.00
#
_symmetry.space_group_name_H-M   'P 1'
#
loop_
_entity.id
_entity.type
_entity.pdbx_description
1 polymer ?
#
loop_
_entity_poly.entity_id
_entity_poly.type
_entity_poly.pdbx_seq_one_letter_code
_entity_poly.pdbx_strand_id
1 'polypeptide(L)' 'MWTDRHRTRHEARLKDMVLQAGLDEVTRFVERADPPGSPSATPARQVLAAIAWHLRVGGAWRALPAGFPPWRTVYG' A
#
# COMPACT_ATOMS: atom_id res chain seq x y z
N MET A 1 -30.68 6.40 4.34
CA MET A 1 -30.85 5.25 3.40
C MET A 1 -29.83 5.40 2.28
N TRP A 2 -29.04 4.36 1.99
CA TRP A 2 -27.93 4.43 1.01
C TRP A 2 -28.48 4.39 -0.43
N THR A 3 -28.46 5.51 -1.14
CA THR A 3 -28.94 5.64 -2.53
C THR A 3 -27.99 4.99 -3.53
N ASP A 4 -28.49 4.61 -4.71
CA ASP A 4 -27.70 4.05 -5.81
C ASP A 4 -26.52 4.96 -6.18
N ARG A 5 -26.76 6.27 -6.24
CA ARG A 5 -25.72 7.29 -6.47
C ARG A 5 -24.61 7.27 -5.42
N HIS A 6 -24.96 7.07 -4.15
CA HIS A 6 -23.96 6.95 -3.07
C HIS A 6 -23.24 5.59 -3.16
N ARG A 7 -23.89 4.54 -3.69
CA ARG A 7 -23.27 3.20 -3.88
C ARG A 7 -22.24 3.23 -5.00
N THR A 8 -22.55 3.86 -6.14
CA THR A 8 -21.61 4.11 -7.24
C THR A 8 -20.42 4.96 -6.80
N ARG A 9 -20.64 5.98 -5.95
CA ARG A 9 -19.55 6.81 -5.42
C ARG A 9 -18.60 6.06 -4.47
N HIS A 10 -19.05 4.98 -3.87
CA HIS A 10 -18.24 4.13 -2.99
C HIS A 10 -17.88 2.79 -3.63
N GLU A 11 -18.10 2.66 -4.93
CA GLU A 11 -17.76 1.48 -5.69
C GLU A 11 -16.28 1.15 -5.47
N ALA A 12 -15.99 -0.13 -5.26
CA ALA A 12 -14.66 -0.61 -4.86
C ALA A 12 -13.56 -0.09 -5.79
N ARG A 13 -13.88 0.12 -7.07
CA ARG A 13 -12.98 0.66 -8.10
C ARG A 13 -12.48 2.07 -7.80
N LEU A 14 -13.31 2.97 -7.25
CA LEU A 14 -12.84 4.33 -6.92
C LEU A 14 -11.90 4.31 -5.72
N LYS A 15 -12.24 3.52 -4.69
CA LYS A 15 -11.39 3.38 -3.49
C LYS A 15 -10.06 2.73 -3.82
N ASP A 16 -10.06 1.73 -4.69
CA ASP A 16 -8.82 1.12 -5.19
C ASP A 16 -8.00 2.11 -6.01
N MET A 17 -8.61 2.85 -6.94
CA MET A 17 -7.92 3.88 -7.72
C MET A 17 -7.25 4.94 -6.83
N VAL A 18 -7.95 5.43 -5.82
CA VAL A 18 -7.39 6.39 -4.85
C VAL A 18 -6.24 5.77 -4.07
N LEU A 19 -6.37 4.51 -3.65
CA LEU A 19 -5.29 3.78 -2.97
C LEU A 19 -4.06 3.63 -3.86
N GLN A 20 -4.22 3.17 -5.10
CA GLN A 20 -3.11 3.00 -6.04
C GLN A 20 -2.42 4.34 -6.33
N ALA A 21 -3.19 5.39 -6.60
CA ALA A 21 -2.65 6.72 -6.87
C ALA A 21 -1.88 7.29 -5.67
N GLY A 22 -2.42 7.14 -4.45
CA GLY A 22 -1.75 7.56 -3.23
C GLY A 22 -0.46 6.78 -2.97
N LEU A 23 -0.46 5.46 -3.20
CA LEU A 23 0.76 4.65 -3.11
C LEU A 23 1.82 5.12 -4.11
N ASP A 24 1.44 5.42 -5.35
CA ASP A 24 2.36 5.90 -6.38
C ASP A 24 2.91 7.29 -6.07
N GLU A 25 2.12 8.17 -5.46
CA GLU A 25 2.57 9.49 -5.00
C GLU A 25 3.58 9.38 -3.86
N VAL A 26 3.27 8.61 -2.82
CA VAL A 26 4.16 8.43 -1.68
C VAL A 26 5.43 7.68 -2.08
N THR A 27 5.33 6.66 -2.94
CA THR A 27 6.49 5.94 -3.50
C THR A 27 7.45 6.92 -4.16
N ARG A 28 6.94 7.79 -5.05
CA ARG A 28 7.77 8.79 -5.72
C ARG A 28 8.40 9.78 -4.75
N PHE A 29 7.72 10.13 -3.66
CA PHE A 29 8.29 10.98 -2.62
C PHE A 29 9.44 10.27 -1.89
N VAL A 30 9.23 9.02 -1.47
CA VAL A 30 10.23 8.22 -0.76
C VAL A 30 11.45 7.97 -1.64
N GLU A 31 11.28 7.50 -2.88
CA GLU A 31 12.40 7.19 -3.78
C GLU A 31 13.25 8.42 -4.15
N ARG A 32 12.69 9.64 -4.06
CA ARG A 32 13.47 10.87 -4.21
C ARG A 32 14.30 11.18 -2.97
N ALA A 33 13.79 10.88 -1.78
CA ALA A 33 14.48 11.14 -0.52
C ALA A 33 15.50 10.04 -0.18
N ASP A 34 15.17 8.80 -0.51
CA ASP A 34 15.93 7.59 -0.23
C ASP A 34 15.85 6.64 -1.44
N PRO A 35 16.69 6.85 -2.47
CA PRO A 35 16.71 6.00 -3.64
C PRO A 35 17.23 4.60 -3.30
N PRO A 36 16.78 3.55 -4.02
CA PRO A 36 17.22 2.19 -3.74
C PRO A 36 18.75 2.05 -3.87
N GLY A 37 19.39 1.53 -2.83
CA GLY A 37 20.85 1.35 -2.79
C GLY A 37 21.38 0.27 -3.75
N SER A 38 20.51 -0.56 -4.34
CA SER A 38 20.90 -1.54 -5.35
C SER A 38 19.72 -1.94 -6.26
N PRO A 39 19.97 -2.51 -7.45
CA PRO A 39 18.92 -3.01 -8.34
C PRO A 39 18.09 -4.16 -7.75
N SER A 40 18.61 -4.87 -6.75
CA SER A 40 17.91 -5.96 -6.06
C SER A 40 17.19 -5.50 -4.80
N ALA A 41 17.22 -4.21 -4.47
CA ALA A 41 16.50 -3.66 -3.34
C ALA A 41 14.99 -3.90 -3.51
N THR A 42 14.30 -4.15 -2.39
CA THR A 42 12.84 -4.26 -2.41
C THR A 42 12.25 -2.92 -2.84
N PRO A 43 11.35 -2.88 -3.85
CA PRO A 43 10.76 -1.63 -4.30
C PRO A 43 9.96 -0.96 -3.16
N ALA A 44 10.16 0.36 -2.97
CA ALA A 44 9.49 1.13 -1.91
C ALA A 44 7.96 0.98 -1.97
N ARG A 45 7.40 0.91 -3.18
CA ARG A 45 5.97 0.67 -3.41
C ARG A 45 5.45 -0.60 -2.75
N GLN A 46 6.23 -1.70 -2.76
CA GLN A 46 5.82 -2.97 -2.16
C GLN A 46 5.80 -2.88 -0.63
N VAL A 47 6.77 -2.17 -0.05
CA VAL A 47 6.81 -1.88 1.39
C VAL A 47 5.62 -1.00 1.80
N LEU A 48 5.37 0.08 1.06
CA LEU A 48 4.24 0.98 1.31
C LEU A 48 2.88 0.28 1.17
N ALA A 49 2.73 -0.61 0.19
CA ALA A 49 1.52 -1.41 0.03
C ALA A 49 1.31 -2.36 1.23
N ALA A 50 2.37 -2.96 1.77
CA ALA A 50 2.30 -3.78 2.98
C ALA A 50 1.90 -2.96 4.22
N ILE A 51 2.45 -1.75 4.36
CA ILE A 51 2.06 -0.80 5.42
C ILE A 51 0.59 -0.41 5.27
N ALA A 52 0.13 -0.05 4.06
CA ALA A 52 -1.27 0.31 3.81
C ALA A 52 -2.24 -0.83 4.10
N TRP A 53 -1.87 -2.08 3.75
CA TRP A 53 -2.61 -3.27 4.16
C TRP A 53 -2.70 -3.38 5.68
N HIS A 54 -1.57 -3.23 6.39
CA HIS A 54 -1.54 -3.35 7.84
C HIS A 54 -2.38 -2.27 8.52
N LEU A 55 -2.29 -1.01 8.08
CA LEU A 55 -3.13 0.08 8.59
C LEU A 55 -4.62 -0.16 8.36
N ARG A 56 -4.97 -0.83 7.25
CA ARG A 56 -6.37 -1.17 6.95
C ARG A 56 -6.89 -2.35 7.76
N VAL A 57 -6.05 -3.37 8.00
CA VAL A 57 -6.46 -4.64 8.63
C VAL A 57 -6.27 -4.63 10.15
N GLY A 58 -5.23 -3.97 10.66
CA GLY A 58 -4.90 -3.88 12.09
C GLY A 58 -4.35 -5.17 12.72
N GLY A 59 -3.85 -6.12 11.91
CA GLY A 59 -3.33 -7.41 12.37
C GLY A 59 -1.83 -7.41 12.68
N ALA A 60 -1.29 -8.48 13.28
CA ALA A 60 0.15 -8.57 13.56
C ALA A 60 1.01 -8.58 12.27
N TRP A 61 2.19 -7.94 12.28
CA TRP A 61 3.12 -7.94 11.14
C TRP A 61 3.51 -9.34 10.65
N ARG A 62 3.60 -10.31 11.57
CA ARG A 62 3.88 -11.72 11.24
C ARG A 62 2.75 -12.40 10.44
N ALA A 63 1.57 -11.81 10.39
CA ALA A 63 0.42 -12.31 9.65
C ALA A 63 0.27 -11.66 8.25
N LEU A 64 1.30 -10.94 7.79
CA LEU A 64 1.31 -10.33 6.46
C LEU A 64 1.08 -11.39 5.37
N PRO A 65 0.14 -11.19 4.43
CA PRO A 65 -0.19 -12.18 3.41
C PRO A 65 0.99 -12.54 2.50
N ALA A 66 0.97 -13.78 1.99
CA ALA A 66 1.86 -14.19 0.91
C ALA A 66 1.67 -13.28 -0.31
N GLY A 67 2.75 -12.73 -0.84
CA GLY A 67 2.76 -11.77 -1.95
C GLY A 67 3.27 -10.37 -1.56
N PHE A 68 3.31 -10.04 -0.27
CA PHE A 68 4.07 -8.92 0.23
C PHE A 68 5.53 -9.29 0.51
N PRO A 69 6.44 -8.30 0.62
CA PRO A 69 7.79 -8.53 1.13
C PRO A 69 7.77 -9.18 2.53
N PRO A 70 8.85 -9.85 2.96
CA PRO A 70 8.95 -10.38 4.31
C PRO A 70 8.65 -9.29 5.35
N TRP A 71 7.92 -9.62 6.42
CA TRP A 71 7.52 -8.63 7.43
C TRP A 71 8.73 -7.88 8.05
N ARG A 72 9.90 -8.53 8.11
CA ARG A 72 11.15 -7.91 8.57
C ARG A 72 11.68 -6.85 7.62
N THR A 73 11.40 -6.95 6.33
CA THR A 73 11.73 -5.91 5.34
C THR A 73 10.80 -4.70 5.47
N VAL A 74 9.59 -4.89 6.00
CA VAL A 74 8.57 -3.83 6.08
C VAL A 74 8.67 -3.03 7.37
N TYR A 75 8.89 -3.71 8.50
CA TYR A 75 8.88 -3.09 9.84
C TYR A 75 10.20 -3.24 10.61
N GLY A 76 11.08 -4.17 10.19
CA GLY A 76 12.23 -4.64 10.97
C GLY A 76 13.55 -4.00 10.60
#